data_AF-A0A4Q5YCE4-F1
#
_entry.id   AF-A0A4Q5YCE4-F1
#
_cell.length_a   1.000
_cell.length_b   1.000
_cell.length_c   1.000
_cell.angle_alpha   90.00
_cell.angle_beta   90.00
_cell.angle_gamma   90.00
#
_symmetry.space_group_name_H-M   'P 1'
#
loop_
_entity.id
_entity.type
_entity.pdbx_description
1 polymer ?
#
loop_
_entity_poly.entity_id
_entity_poly.type
_entity_poly.pdbx_seq_one_letter_code
_entity_poly.pdbx_strand_id
1 'polypeptide(L)'
;MLEDEFCEHLEWKIGSAMEALWKTDERLKGFWCDGVLLPDTESEYSKKHVNDKGFVRMKAFTGKSGQEEYELTLLFGKKALSRYARGLRLEECVPDIENSDWCQVDPVRKKIVVQLV
;
A
#
# COMPACT_ATOMS: atom_id res chain seq x y z
N MET A 1 -3.47 12.87 2.54
CA MET A 1 -4.32 12.20 3.54
C MET A 1 -4.61 10.81 3.01
N LEU A 2 -5.41 9.99 3.70
CA LEU A 2 -5.88 8.72 3.15
C LEU A 2 -7.25 8.98 2.52
N GLU A 3 -7.25 9.19 1.20
CA GLU A 3 -8.38 9.58 0.37
C GLU A 3 -8.19 8.94 -1.02
N ASP A 4 -9.19 9.04 -1.89
CA ASP A 4 -9.20 8.38 -3.21
C ASP A 4 -7.95 8.69 -4.04
N GLU A 5 -7.50 9.96 -4.07
CA GLU A 5 -6.27 10.35 -4.77
C GLU A 5 -5.02 9.59 -4.29
N PHE A 6 -4.93 9.30 -2.99
CA PHE A 6 -3.83 8.52 -2.44
C PHE A 6 -3.97 7.04 -2.80
N CYS A 7 -5.19 6.49 -2.80
CA CYS A 7 -5.45 5.12 -3.20
C CYS A 7 -5.09 4.88 -4.67
N GLU A 8 -5.50 5.77 -5.57
CA GLU A 8 -5.13 5.74 -7.00
C GLU A 8 -3.61 5.83 -7.19
N HIS A 9 -2.95 6.72 -6.45
CA HIS A 9 -1.49 6.84 -6.49
C HIS A 9 -0.80 5.55 -6.01
N LEU A 10 -1.31 4.96 -4.93
CA LEU A 10 -0.76 3.76 -4.33
C LEU A 10 -0.96 2.53 -5.23
N GLU A 11 -2.12 2.42 -5.88
CA GLU A 11 -2.41 1.38 -6.87
C GLU A 11 -1.36 1.36 -7.99
N TRP A 12 -1.12 2.50 -8.61
CA TRP A 12 -0.11 2.64 -9.67
C TRP A 12 1.30 2.27 -9.18
N LYS A 13 1.66 2.71 -7.97
CA LYS A 13 2.95 2.40 -7.35
C LYS A 13 3.10 0.90 -7.06
N ILE A 14 2.06 0.23 -6.58
CA ILE A 14 2.07 -1.22 -6.32
C ILE A 14 2.20 -2.00 -7.63
N GLY A 15 1.44 -1.64 -8.68
CA GLY A 15 1.55 -2.28 -9.99
C GLY A 15 2.98 -2.18 -10.54
N SER A 16 3.58 -0.99 -10.45
CA SER A 16 4.96 -0.76 -10.87
C SER A 16 5.98 -1.53 -10.01
N ALA A 17 5.72 -1.68 -8.70
CA ALA A 17 6.56 -2.49 -7.82
C ALA A 17 6.52 -3.98 -8.20
N MET A 18 5.34 -4.50 -8.56
CA MET A 18 5.21 -5.89 -9.01
C MET A 18 6.03 -6.17 -10.27
N GLU A 19 6.08 -5.23 -11.22
CA GLU A 19 6.95 -5.30 -12.41
C GLU A 19 8.45 -5.41 -12.07
N ALA A 20 8.88 -4.79 -10.97
CA ALA A 20 10.25 -4.94 -10.48
C ALA A 20 10.44 -6.28 -9.76
N LEU A 21 9.51 -6.64 -8.87
CA LEU A 21 9.59 -7.81 -7.99
C LEU A 21 9.56 -9.14 -8.75
N TRP A 22 8.83 -9.27 -9.86
CA TRP A 22 8.76 -10.54 -10.58
C TRP A 22 10.10 -10.99 -11.20
N LYS A 23 11.06 -10.07 -11.34
CA LYS A 23 12.45 -10.40 -11.72
C LYS A 23 13.17 -11.25 -10.67
N THR A 24 12.68 -11.22 -9.43
CA THR A 24 13.22 -11.96 -8.28
C THR A 24 12.26 -13.01 -7.73
N ASP A 25 10.95 -12.89 -8.01
CA ASP A 25 9.92 -13.85 -7.65
C ASP A 25 8.95 -14.10 -8.83
N GLU A 26 9.20 -15.16 -9.60
CA GLU A 26 8.40 -15.49 -10.78
C GLU A 26 6.92 -15.75 -10.49
N ARG A 27 6.53 -15.99 -9.23
CA ARG A 27 5.10 -16.14 -8.84
C ARG A 27 4.31 -14.87 -9.13
N LEU A 28 4.97 -13.71 -9.07
CA LEU A 28 4.38 -12.40 -9.34
C LEU A 28 4.36 -12.05 -10.83
N LYS A 29 4.85 -12.93 -11.72
CA LYS A 29 4.86 -12.67 -13.16
C LYS A 29 3.44 -12.48 -13.69
N GLY A 30 3.20 -11.31 -14.29
CA GLY A 30 1.89 -10.90 -14.82
C GLY A 30 0.90 -10.41 -13.76
N PHE A 31 1.35 -10.18 -12.52
CA PHE A 31 0.55 -9.47 -11.53
C PHE A 31 0.47 -7.99 -11.87
N TRP A 32 -0.67 -7.40 -11.57
CA TRP A 32 -0.93 -5.96 -11.63
C TRP A 32 -1.95 -5.61 -10.53
N CYS A 33 -2.17 -4.31 -10.29
CA CYS A 33 -3.10 -3.81 -9.28
C CYS A 33 -4.20 -3.02 -9.99
N ASP A 34 -5.46 -3.31 -9.66
CA ASP A 34 -6.67 -2.73 -10.29
C ASP A 34 -7.47 -1.86 -9.31
N GLY A 35 -6.98 -1.72 -8.07
CA GLY A 35 -7.65 -0.89 -7.07
C GLY A 35 -7.09 -1.05 -5.68
N VAL A 36 -7.13 0.04 -4.92
CA VAL A 36 -6.87 0.04 -3.47
C VAL A 36 -8.05 0.71 -2.78
N LEU A 37 -8.59 0.06 -1.74
CA LEU A 37 -9.71 0.57 -0.96
C LEU A 37 -9.29 0.87 0.47
N LEU A 38 -9.84 1.97 0.99
CA LEU A 38 -9.78 2.32 2.41
C LEU A 38 -10.46 1.24 3.26
N PRO A 39 -10.15 1.17 4.56
CA PRO A 39 -10.90 0.35 5.50
C PRO A 39 -12.38 0.74 5.50
N ASP A 40 -13.27 -0.23 5.74
CA ASP A 40 -14.72 -0.01 5.75
C ASP A 40 -15.14 0.93 6.91
N THR A 41 -14.32 1.05 7.96
CA THR A 41 -14.61 1.88 9.13
C THR A 41 -13.60 3.02 9.29
N GLU A 42 -14.07 4.27 9.35
CA GLU A 42 -13.24 5.47 9.59
C GLU A 42 -12.33 5.37 10.82
N SER A 43 -12.78 4.68 11.86
CA SER A 43 -12.01 4.49 13.09
C SER A 43 -10.69 3.73 12.86
N GLU A 44 -10.63 2.88 11.83
CA GLU A 44 -9.46 2.05 11.48
C GLU A 44 -8.37 2.82 10.73
N TYR A 45 -8.68 4.03 10.28
CA TYR A 45 -7.70 4.96 9.70
C TYR A 45 -7.78 6.35 10.31
N SER A 46 -8.45 6.51 11.45
CA SER A 46 -8.46 7.79 12.16
C SER A 46 -7.04 8.24 12.57
N LYS A 47 -6.82 9.56 12.74
CA LYS A 47 -5.54 10.09 13.24
C LYS A 47 -5.09 9.42 14.53
N LYS A 48 -6.03 9.14 15.43
CA LYS A 48 -5.77 8.42 16.69
C LYS A 48 -5.28 7.00 16.42
N HIS A 49 -5.98 6.25 15.55
CA HIS A 49 -5.58 4.90 15.19
C HIS A 49 -4.16 4.86 14.62
N VAL A 50 -3.89 5.70 13.62
CA VAL A 50 -2.58 5.73 12.96
C VAL A 50 -1.46 6.13 13.93
N ASN A 51 -1.72 7.09 14.83
CA ASN A 51 -0.77 7.47 15.87
C ASN A 51 -0.49 6.33 16.87
N ASP A 52 -1.54 5.59 17.27
CA ASP A 52 -1.43 4.54 18.29
C ASP A 52 -0.89 3.20 17.73
N LYS A 53 -1.16 2.90 16.45
CA LYS A 53 -0.83 1.62 15.81
C LYS A 53 0.34 1.71 14.83
N GLY A 54 0.54 2.86 14.19
CA GLY A 54 1.57 3.04 13.16
C GLY A 54 1.27 2.34 11.83
N PHE A 55 0.07 1.79 11.65
CA PHE A 55 -0.35 1.16 10.40
C PHE A 55 -1.85 1.31 10.16
N VAL A 56 -2.26 1.04 8.92
CA VAL A 56 -3.67 0.87 8.50
C VAL A 56 -3.79 -0.41 7.68
N ARG A 57 -4.89 -1.16 7.86
CA ARG A 57 -5.22 -2.32 7.03
C ARG A 57 -6.25 -1.95 5.98
N MET A 58 -5.87 -2.08 4.72
CA MET A 58 -6.62 -1.73 3.54
C MET A 58 -6.90 -2.99 2.71
N LYS A 59 -7.68 -2.85 1.64
CA LYS A 59 -7.85 -3.91 0.64
C LYS A 59 -7.17 -3.47 -0.66
N ALA A 60 -6.55 -4.41 -1.36
CA ALA A 60 -6.05 -4.19 -2.71
C ALA A 60 -6.58 -5.29 -3.63
N PHE A 61 -6.97 -4.91 -4.84
CA PHE A 61 -7.36 -5.85 -5.90
C PHE A 61 -6.17 -6.05 -6.82
N THR A 62 -5.61 -7.25 -6.79
CA THR A 62 -4.40 -7.60 -7.52
C THR A 62 -4.43 -9.04 -8.00
N GLY A 63 -3.29 -9.58 -8.43
CA GLY A 63 -3.15 -10.89 -9.04
C GLY A 63 -3.08 -10.79 -10.57
N LYS A 64 -3.15 -11.93 -11.24
CA LYS A 64 -3.06 -12.00 -12.71
C LYS A 64 -4.33 -11.48 -13.39
N SER A 65 -5.47 -11.68 -12.76
CA SER A 65 -6.75 -11.15 -13.22
C SER A 65 -6.99 -9.72 -12.78
N GLY A 66 -6.19 -9.18 -11.84
CA GLY A 66 -6.44 -7.89 -11.17
C GLY A 66 -7.60 -7.91 -10.17
N GLN A 67 -8.42 -8.97 -10.14
CA GLN A 67 -9.67 -9.03 -9.39
C GLN A 67 -9.56 -9.77 -8.05
N GLU A 68 -8.38 -10.26 -7.69
CA GLU A 68 -8.22 -11.00 -6.43
C GLU A 68 -8.03 -10.02 -5.27
N GLU A 69 -8.79 -10.21 -4.20
CA GLU A 69 -8.66 -9.40 -2.99
C GLU A 69 -7.43 -9.83 -2.16
N TYR A 70 -6.60 -8.85 -1.81
CA TYR A 70 -5.43 -8.97 -0.94
C TYR A 70 -5.59 -8.03 0.26
N GLU A 71 -5.17 -8.50 1.44
CA GLU A 71 -5.01 -7.64 2.61
C GLU A 71 -3.76 -6.78 2.39
N LEU A 72 -3.93 -5.45 2.37
CA LEU A 72 -2.84 -4.50 2.28
C LEU A 72 -2.58 -3.90 3.66
N THR A 73 -1.35 -4.03 4.17
CA THR A 73 -0.93 -3.33 5.39
C THR A 73 -0.07 -2.14 5.01
N LEU A 74 -0.57 -0.93 5.28
CA LEU A 74 0.14 0.32 5.07
C LEU A 74 0.85 0.74 6.37
N LEU A 75 2.16 0.60 6.41
CA LEU A 75 3.01 0.96 7.55
C LEU A 75 3.47 2.42 7.43
N PHE A 76 3.34 3.18 8.51
CA PHE A 76 3.68 4.60 8.53
C PHE A 76 5.08 4.82 9.11
N GLY A 77 6.00 5.28 8.26
CA GLY A 77 7.29 5.81 8.68
C GLY A 77 7.17 7.16 9.39
N LYS A 78 8.30 7.68 9.88
CA LYS A 78 8.32 8.91 10.69
C LYS A 78 7.76 10.12 9.94
N LYS A 79 8.08 10.27 8.65
CA LYS A 79 7.61 11.40 7.84
C LYS A 79 6.12 11.24 7.54
N ALA A 80 5.68 10.05 7.14
CA ALA A 80 4.27 9.72 6.93
C ALA A 80 3.42 9.98 8.18
N LEU A 81 3.85 9.52 9.37
CA LEU A 81 3.16 9.79 10.64
C LEU A 81 2.98 11.29 10.90
N SER A 82 4.07 12.06 10.78
CA SER A 82 4.06 13.51 10.97
C SER A 82 3.09 14.21 10.02
N ARG A 83 3.09 13.81 8.75
CA ARG A 83 2.21 14.36 7.72
C ARG A 83 0.76 13.96 7.95
N TYR A 84 0.51 12.72 8.35
CA TYR A 84 -0.83 12.23 8.64
C TYR A 84 -1.49 12.98 9.80
N ALA A 85 -0.76 13.16 10.91
CA ALA A 85 -1.22 13.92 12.06
C ALA A 85 -1.66 15.35 11.66
N ARG A 86 -0.93 15.96 10.72
CA ARG A 86 -1.16 17.30 10.20
C ARG A 86 -2.21 17.38 9.07
N GLY A 87 -2.76 16.26 8.62
CA GLY A 87 -3.71 16.24 7.50
C GLY A 87 -3.06 16.62 6.16
N LEU A 88 -1.79 16.29 5.97
CA LEU A 88 -1.07 16.57 4.72
C LEU A 88 -1.18 15.40 3.73
N ARG A 89 -0.86 15.68 2.47
CA ARG A 89 -0.70 14.70 1.38
C ARG A 89 0.36 13.66 1.72
N LEU A 90 0.14 12.39 1.39
CA LEU A 90 1.01 11.25 1.74
C LEU A 90 1.74 10.64 0.53
N GLU A 91 1.42 11.07 -0.68
CA GLU A 91 1.93 10.55 -1.95
C GLU A 91 3.46 10.66 -2.00
N GLU A 92 4.03 11.77 -1.50
CA GLU A 92 5.48 11.97 -1.34
C GLU A 92 6.14 11.12 -0.25
N CYS A 93 5.37 10.27 0.44
CA CYS A 93 5.85 9.31 1.42
C CYS A 93 5.86 7.88 0.87
N VAL A 94 5.29 7.64 -0.31
CA VAL A 94 5.44 6.36 -1.01
C VAL A 94 6.82 6.35 -1.67
N PRO A 95 7.72 5.43 -1.30
CA PRO A 95 9.06 5.40 -1.89
C PRO A 95 9.02 5.08 -3.39
N ASP A 96 10.07 5.46 -4.10
CA ASP A 96 10.25 5.09 -5.50
C ASP A 96 10.72 3.63 -5.65
N ILE A 97 10.45 3.07 -6.84
CA ILE A 97 10.67 1.65 -7.19
C ILE A 97 12.12 1.22 -7.02
N GLU A 98 13.07 2.17 -7.06
CA GLU A 98 14.50 1.90 -6.90
C GLU A 98 14.88 1.42 -5.48
N ASN A 99 14.03 1.65 -4.47
CA ASN A 99 14.19 1.04 -3.15
C ASN A 99 13.49 -0.32 -3.11
N SER A 100 14.22 -1.41 -2.90
CA SER A 100 13.68 -2.77 -3.05
C SER A 100 12.69 -3.21 -1.97
N ASP A 101 12.68 -2.56 -0.81
CA ASP A 101 12.07 -3.18 0.40
C ASP A 101 10.78 -2.50 0.87
N TRP A 102 10.31 -1.45 0.18
CA TRP A 102 9.12 -0.72 0.60
C TRP A 102 7.81 -1.46 0.27
N CYS A 103 7.82 -2.38 -0.69
CA CYS A 103 6.66 -3.16 -1.10
C CYS A 103 6.98 -4.66 -1.04
N GLN A 104 6.19 -5.41 -0.27
CA GLN A 104 6.32 -6.86 -0.17
C GLN A 104 4.99 -7.50 -0.56
N VAL A 105 5.05 -8.55 -1.38
CA VAL A 105 3.86 -9.27 -1.86
C VAL A 105 4.00 -10.75 -1.53
N ASP A 106 3.05 -11.28 -0.78
CA ASP A 106 2.89 -12.72 -0.53
C ASP A 106 1.66 -13.22 -1.30
N PRO A 107 1.84 -13.80 -2.50
CA PRO A 107 0.73 -14.27 -3.32
C PRO A 107 0.06 -15.53 -2.75
N VAL A 108 0.72 -16.25 -1.84
CA VAL A 108 0.15 -17.45 -1.21
C VAL A 108 -0.81 -17.07 -0.09
N ARG A 109 -0.42 -16.09 0.74
CA ARG A 109 -1.24 -15.59 1.86
C ARG A 109 -2.20 -14.47 1.46
N LYS A 110 -2.11 -13.99 0.21
CA LYS A 110 -2.84 -12.82 -0.31
C LYS A 110 -2.63 -11.58 0.54
N LYS A 111 -1.35 -11.26 0.77
CA LYS A 111 -0.95 -10.10 1.58
C LYS A 111 0.00 -9.19 0.82
N ILE A 112 -0.19 -7.89 1.00
CA ILE A 112 0.73 -6.85 0.58
C ILE A 112 1.12 -6.04 1.81
N VAL A 113 2.40 -5.69 1.92
CA VAL A 113 2.89 -4.73 2.92
C VAL A 113 3.54 -3.57 2.19
N VAL A 114 3.12 -2.35 2.51
CA VAL A 114 3.67 -1.11 1.96
C VAL A 114 4.24 -0.30 3.11
N GLN A 115 5.51 0.10 3.01
CA GLN A 115 6.20 0.95 3.98
C GLN A 115 6.33 2.36 3.44
N LEU A 116 5.61 3.30 4.07
CA LEU A 116 5.80 4.73 3.83
C LEU A 116 7.02 5.25 4.59
N VAL A 117 7.72 6.25 4.05
CA VAL A 117 8.82 6.95 4.75
C VAL A 117 8.31 8.03 5.70
#